data_AF-A0A1J7CE21-F1
#
_entry.id   AF-A0A1J7CE21-F1
#
_cell.length_a   1.000
_cell.length_b   1.000
_cell.length_c   1.000
_cell.angle_alpha   90.00
_cell.angle_beta   90.00
_cell.angle_gamma   90.00
#
_symmetry.space_group_name_H-M   'P 1'
#
loop_
_entity.id
_entity.type
_entity.pdbx_description
1 polymer ?
#
loop_
_entity_poly.entity_id
_entity_poly.type
_entity_poly.pdbx_seq_one_letter_code
_entity_poly.pdbx_strand_id
1 'polypeptide(L)'
;MRITLKILFLLISFVCKAQDADQIRIDTIYNNLLNRTPKNFKVDEISKPKNRFFTLNLNTIGGLESIYQFQNELKLNKTEIDWLKQQIDQIALAFYLEKNPILIRKVGGIDGCPNENVYKEIIKGKEVTILHFCFTCSGAGKLDEFIRIFNHRTDSLLK
;
A
#
# COMPACT_ATOMS: atom_id res chain seq x y z
N MET A 1 -5.92 24.26 -50.59
CA MET A 1 -6.66 23.44 -49.60
C MET A 1 -6.26 21.95 -49.70
N ARG A 2 -4.96 21.61 -49.55
CA ARG A 2 -4.47 20.21 -49.66
C ARG A 2 -3.27 19.87 -48.77
N ILE A 3 -2.63 20.86 -48.15
CA ILE A 3 -1.41 20.68 -47.32
C ILE A 3 -1.75 20.71 -45.82
N THR A 4 -2.76 21.48 -45.42
CA THR A 4 -3.21 21.59 -44.02
C THR A 4 -3.92 20.34 -43.48
N LEU A 5 -4.48 19.49 -44.35
CA LEU A 5 -5.18 18.25 -43.93
C LEU A 5 -4.22 17.11 -43.57
N LYS A 6 -2.97 17.13 -44.09
CA LYS A 6 -1.98 16.07 -43.82
C LYS A 6 -1.28 16.23 -42.46
N ILE A 7 -1.17 17.45 -41.95
CA ILE A 7 -0.53 17.72 -40.65
C ILE A 7 -1.44 17.31 -39.49
N LEU A 8 -2.77 17.42 -39.65
CA LEU A 8 -3.73 17.03 -38.62
C LEU A 8 -3.78 15.51 -38.41
N PHE A 9 -3.65 14.70 -39.47
CA PHE A 9 -3.54 13.24 -39.34
C PHE A 9 -2.20 12.77 -38.77
N LEU A 10 -1.14 13.57 -38.92
CA LEU A 10 0.17 13.27 -38.34
C LEU A 10 0.24 13.59 -36.84
N LEU A 11 -0.65 14.44 -36.31
CA LEU A 11 -0.67 14.75 -34.87
C LEU A 11 -1.49 13.73 -34.07
N ILE A 12 -2.51 13.11 -34.66
CA ILE A 12 -3.35 12.11 -33.96
C ILE A 12 -2.61 10.77 -33.78
N SER A 13 -1.66 10.45 -34.67
CA SER A 13 -0.86 9.21 -34.59
C SER A 13 0.26 9.26 -33.54
N PHE A 14 0.61 10.42 -32.99
CA PHE A 14 1.61 10.56 -31.92
C PHE A 14 1.00 10.67 -30.52
N VAL A 15 -0.32 10.86 -30.38
CA VAL A 15 -0.95 10.98 -29.05
C VAL A 15 -1.32 9.61 -28.44
N CYS A 16 -1.26 8.52 -29.21
CA CYS A 16 -1.68 7.19 -28.76
C CYS A 16 -0.55 6.18 -28.45
N LYS A 17 0.70 6.62 -28.24
CA LYS A 17 1.75 5.71 -27.76
C LYS A 17 2.51 6.31 -26.58
N ALA A 18 2.63 5.49 -25.53
CA ALA A 18 3.51 5.63 -24.37
C ALA A 18 2.96 6.30 -23.09
N GLN A 19 1.70 6.03 -22.71
CA GLN A 19 1.53 5.63 -21.30
C GLN A 19 2.10 4.22 -21.21
N ASP A 20 3.30 4.11 -20.63
CA ASP A 20 4.12 2.91 -20.66
C ASP A 20 3.33 1.72 -20.10
N ALA A 21 3.15 0.66 -20.90
CA ALA A 21 2.38 -0.51 -20.49
C ALA A 21 2.93 -1.14 -19.20
N ASP A 22 4.24 -0.98 -18.98
CA ASP A 22 4.93 -1.40 -17.77
C ASP A 22 4.54 -0.60 -16.53
N GLN A 23 4.33 0.72 -16.63
CA GLN A 23 3.87 1.54 -15.51
C GLN A 23 2.45 1.14 -15.09
N ILE A 24 1.55 0.95 -16.06
CA ILE A 24 0.18 0.47 -15.82
C ILE A 24 0.21 -0.89 -15.11
N ARG A 25 1.13 -1.78 -15.51
CA ARG A 25 1.30 -3.10 -14.89
C ARG A 25 1.80 -3.00 -13.44
N ILE A 26 2.79 -2.15 -13.17
CA ILE A 26 3.34 -1.96 -11.81
C ILE A 26 2.29 -1.36 -10.88
N ASP A 27 1.55 -0.35 -11.33
CA ASP A 27 0.46 0.26 -10.54
C ASP A 27 -0.66 -0.75 -10.27
N THR A 28 -0.93 -1.64 -11.22
CA THR A 28 -1.88 -2.75 -11.03
C THR A 28 -1.39 -3.74 -9.97
N ILE A 29 -0.11 -4.12 -9.99
CA ILE A 29 0.48 -5.03 -8.98
C ILE A 29 0.43 -4.39 -7.59
N TYR A 30 0.80 -3.10 -7.49
CA TYR A 30 0.76 -2.33 -6.26
C TYR A 30 -0.65 -2.28 -5.68
N ASN A 31 -1.64 -1.87 -6.48
CA ASN A 31 -3.04 -1.77 -6.05
C ASN A 31 -3.61 -3.15 -5.68
N ASN A 32 -3.23 -4.20 -6.40
CA ASN A 32 -3.63 -5.56 -6.06
C ASN A 32 -3.06 -6.01 -4.70
N LEU A 33 -1.81 -5.66 -4.38
CA LEU A 33 -1.22 -5.97 -3.07
C LEU A 33 -1.91 -5.19 -1.95
N LEU A 34 -2.17 -3.90 -2.16
CA LEU A 34 -2.84 -3.06 -1.16
C LEU A 34 -4.26 -3.53 -0.85
N ASN A 35 -5.00 -4.01 -1.85
CA ASN A 35 -6.41 -4.37 -1.74
C ASN A 35 -6.64 -5.89 -1.58
N ARG A 36 -5.58 -6.69 -1.54
CA ARG A 36 -5.68 -8.14 -1.33
C ARG A 36 -5.89 -8.44 0.15
N THR A 37 -6.82 -9.36 0.41
CA THR A 37 -6.95 -10.07 1.68
C THR A 37 -6.11 -11.35 1.65
N PRO A 38 -5.14 -11.53 2.56
CA PRO A 38 -4.50 -12.84 2.76
C PRO A 38 -5.56 -13.90 3.11
N LYS A 39 -5.48 -15.09 2.51
CA LYS A 39 -6.33 -16.28 2.76
C LYS A 39 -6.51 -16.58 4.24
N ASN A 40 -5.44 -16.44 5.04
CA ASN A 40 -5.45 -16.76 6.46
C ASN A 40 -5.68 -15.53 7.35
N PHE A 41 -6.06 -14.39 6.76
CA PHE A 41 -6.40 -13.18 7.51
C PHE A 41 -7.89 -12.90 7.42
N LYS A 42 -8.48 -12.64 8.58
CA LYS A 42 -9.76 -11.99 8.71
C LYS A 42 -9.67 -11.05 9.90
N VAL A 43 -10.24 -9.87 9.76
CA VAL A 43 -10.31 -8.92 10.86
C VAL A 43 -11.06 -9.56 12.05
N ASP A 44 -10.63 -9.26 13.27
CA ASP A 44 -11.28 -9.78 14.47
C ASP A 44 -12.64 -9.11 14.69
N GLU A 45 -13.68 -9.73 14.18
CA GLU A 45 -15.07 -9.29 14.32
C GLU A 45 -15.62 -9.44 15.75
N ILE A 46 -15.01 -10.26 16.61
CA ILE A 46 -15.51 -10.52 17.96
C ILE A 46 -15.15 -9.35 18.88
N SER A 47 -13.89 -8.90 18.81
CA SER A 47 -13.41 -7.77 19.62
C SER A 47 -13.55 -6.40 18.94
N LYS A 48 -14.05 -6.36 17.68
CA LYS A 48 -14.14 -5.14 16.87
C LYS A 48 -14.90 -4.03 17.61
N PRO A 49 -14.26 -2.88 17.86
CA PRO A 49 -14.94 -1.72 18.43
C PRO A 49 -16.08 -1.23 17.54
N LYS A 50 -17.14 -0.71 18.17
CA LYS A 50 -18.29 -0.13 17.46
C LYS A 50 -17.95 1.27 16.96
N ASN A 51 -17.35 1.34 15.78
CA ASN A 51 -17.04 2.59 15.10
C ASN A 51 -17.60 2.59 13.67
N ARG A 52 -18.24 3.68 13.25
CA ARG A 52 -18.82 3.79 11.90
C ARG A 52 -17.80 3.65 10.77
N PHE A 53 -16.53 3.97 11.03
CA PHE A 53 -15.45 3.88 10.06
C PHE A 53 -14.89 2.45 9.93
N PHE A 54 -15.20 1.56 10.87
CA PHE A 54 -14.80 0.14 10.81
C PHE A 54 -15.78 -0.71 9.98
N THR A 55 -16.63 -0.04 9.20
CA THR A 55 -17.47 -0.65 8.15
C THR A 55 -16.73 -0.79 6.82
N LEU A 56 -15.58 -0.12 6.66
CA LEU A 56 -14.70 -0.29 5.50
C LEU A 56 -14.05 -1.68 5.51
N ASN A 57 -13.48 -2.08 4.37
CA ASN A 57 -12.78 -3.36 4.25
C ASN A 57 -11.41 -3.31 4.93
N LEU A 58 -11.37 -3.64 6.23
CA LEU A 58 -10.16 -3.72 7.06
C LEU A 58 -9.40 -5.04 6.90
N ASN A 59 -9.76 -5.88 5.92
CA ASN A 59 -9.04 -7.13 5.64
C ASN A 59 -7.81 -6.91 4.72
N THR A 60 -7.46 -5.67 4.42
CA THR A 60 -6.47 -5.29 3.40
C THR A 60 -5.46 -4.30 3.98
N ILE A 61 -4.26 -4.24 3.41
CA ILE A 61 -3.23 -3.27 3.84
C ILE A 61 -3.77 -1.85 3.66
N GLY A 62 -4.33 -1.54 2.50
CA GLY A 62 -4.86 -0.22 2.18
C GLY A 62 -6.00 0.19 3.11
N GLY A 63 -6.93 -0.71 3.42
CA GLY A 63 -8.03 -0.41 4.34
C GLY A 63 -7.58 -0.11 5.76
N LEU A 64 -6.61 -0.88 6.29
CA LEU A 64 -6.03 -0.64 7.61
C LEU A 64 -5.19 0.65 7.64
N GLU A 65 -4.37 0.86 6.62
CA GLU A 65 -3.54 2.06 6.44
C GLU A 65 -4.42 3.31 6.47
N SER A 66 -5.47 3.35 5.65
CA SER A 66 -6.31 4.54 5.52
C SER A 66 -6.99 4.90 6.84
N ILE A 67 -7.57 3.93 7.55
CA ILE A 67 -8.18 4.22 8.86
C ILE A 67 -7.13 4.67 9.88
N TYR A 68 -5.96 4.04 9.90
CA TYR A 68 -4.89 4.38 10.83
C TYR A 68 -4.32 5.78 10.57
N GLN A 69 -4.11 6.14 9.30
CA GLN A 69 -3.60 7.44 8.88
C GLN A 69 -4.54 8.58 9.31
N PHE A 70 -5.85 8.37 9.24
CA PHE A 70 -6.85 9.37 9.61
C PHE A 70 -7.34 9.24 11.05
N GLN A 71 -6.69 8.45 11.92
CA GLN A 71 -7.18 8.15 13.28
C GLN A 71 -7.58 9.38 14.12
N ASN A 72 -6.86 10.50 13.99
CA ASN A 72 -7.15 11.73 14.74
C ASN A 72 -8.37 12.46 14.17
N GLU A 73 -8.47 12.53 12.85
CA GLU A 73 -9.55 13.15 12.10
C GLU A 73 -10.86 12.36 12.29
N LEU A 74 -10.73 11.03 12.38
CA LEU A 74 -11.81 10.09 12.70
C LEU A 74 -12.14 10.06 14.20
N LYS A 75 -11.36 10.75 15.03
CA LYS A 75 -11.50 10.83 16.50
C LYS A 75 -11.52 9.44 17.16
N LEU A 76 -10.65 8.54 16.71
CA LEU A 76 -10.53 7.21 17.29
C LEU A 76 -10.01 7.30 18.73
N ASN A 77 -10.61 6.53 19.62
CA ASN A 77 -10.16 6.40 21.00
C ASN A 77 -9.01 5.39 21.11
N LYS A 78 -8.38 5.32 22.29
CA LYS A 78 -7.23 4.44 22.53
C LYS A 78 -7.53 2.97 22.23
N THR A 79 -8.69 2.46 22.65
CA THR A 79 -9.09 1.06 22.42
C THR A 79 -9.23 0.76 20.93
N GLU A 80 -9.79 1.70 20.16
CA GLU A 80 -9.91 1.58 18.70
C GLU A 80 -8.55 1.57 18.01
N ILE A 81 -7.64 2.44 18.44
CA ILE A 81 -6.28 2.50 17.92
C ILE A 81 -5.52 1.22 18.26
N ASP A 82 -5.56 0.77 19.51
CA ASP A 82 -4.87 -0.45 19.95
C ASP A 82 -5.40 -1.69 19.22
N TRP A 83 -6.72 -1.75 18.97
CA TRP A 83 -7.31 -2.81 18.14
C TRP A 83 -6.80 -2.76 16.69
N LEU A 84 -6.73 -1.59 16.06
CA LEU A 84 -6.14 -1.43 14.71
C LEU A 84 -4.69 -1.88 14.66
N LYS A 85 -3.88 -1.52 15.66
CA LYS A 85 -2.47 -1.95 15.76
C LYS A 85 -2.34 -3.47 15.76
N GLN A 86 -3.24 -4.16 16.45
CA GLN A 86 -3.31 -5.63 16.44
C GLN A 86 -3.66 -6.16 15.04
N GLN A 87 -4.64 -5.56 14.36
CA GLN A 87 -5.01 -6.00 13.00
C GLN A 87 -3.87 -5.80 12.00
N ILE A 88 -3.12 -4.69 12.10
CA ILE A 88 -1.93 -4.38 11.27
C ILE A 88 -0.82 -5.43 11.48
N ASP A 89 -0.59 -5.83 12.73
CA ASP A 89 0.36 -6.90 13.06
C ASP A 89 -0.09 -8.27 12.51
N GLN A 90 -1.38 -8.59 12.63
CA GLN A 90 -1.93 -9.87 12.17
C GLN A 90 -1.96 -10.02 10.64
N ILE A 91 -2.26 -8.95 9.90
CA ILE A 91 -2.22 -9.01 8.43
C ILE A 91 -0.79 -9.23 7.92
N ALA A 92 0.22 -8.60 8.54
CA ALA A 92 1.63 -8.82 8.19
C ALA A 92 2.04 -10.29 8.42
N LEU A 93 1.62 -10.87 9.55
CA LEU A 93 1.81 -12.30 9.83
C LEU A 93 1.15 -13.18 8.75
N ALA A 94 -0.08 -12.87 8.34
CA ALA A 94 -0.79 -13.68 7.36
C ALA A 94 -0.11 -13.68 5.99
N PHE A 95 0.41 -12.54 5.53
CA PHE A 95 1.25 -12.46 4.33
C PHE A 95 2.51 -13.32 4.45
N TYR A 96 3.18 -13.28 5.60
CA TYR A 96 4.34 -14.15 5.86
C TYR A 96 3.98 -15.64 5.78
N LEU A 97 2.87 -16.06 6.41
CA LEU A 97 2.41 -17.46 6.40
C LEU A 97 2.03 -17.96 5.00
N GLU A 98 1.68 -17.06 4.09
CA GLU A 98 1.45 -17.36 2.66
C GLU A 98 2.73 -17.43 1.83
N LYS A 99 3.91 -17.39 2.46
CA LYS A 99 5.22 -17.32 1.78
C LYS A 99 5.38 -16.07 0.91
N ASN A 100 4.69 -14.99 1.26
CA ASN A 100 4.84 -13.69 0.63
C ASN A 100 5.13 -12.62 1.70
N PRO A 101 6.29 -12.68 2.38
CA PRO A 101 6.64 -11.65 3.36
C PRO A 101 6.71 -10.28 2.68
N ILE A 102 6.12 -9.27 3.33
CA ILE A 102 6.08 -7.89 2.86
C ILE A 102 6.81 -7.00 3.87
N LEU A 103 7.64 -6.10 3.37
CA LEU A 103 8.15 -4.96 4.11
C LEU A 103 7.74 -3.67 3.41
N ILE A 104 7.29 -2.70 4.19
CA ILE A 104 6.90 -1.39 3.69
C ILE A 104 8.07 -0.42 3.88
N ARG A 105 8.46 0.30 2.83
CA ARG A 105 9.42 1.40 2.94
C ARG A 105 8.72 2.71 2.62
N LYS A 106 9.00 3.72 3.42
CA LYS A 106 8.55 5.09 3.17
C LYS A 106 9.49 5.74 2.17
N VAL A 107 8.94 6.29 1.09
CA VAL A 107 9.67 6.98 0.01
C VAL A 107 8.93 8.25 -0.39
N GLY A 108 9.54 9.19 -1.11
CA GLY A 108 8.90 10.47 -1.44
C GLY A 108 9.50 11.65 -0.69
N GLY A 109 8.69 12.68 -0.47
CA GLY A 109 9.14 13.96 0.07
C GLY A 109 9.67 14.89 -1.02
N ILE A 110 10.79 15.56 -0.75
CA ILE A 110 11.41 16.53 -1.68
C ILE A 110 11.88 15.84 -2.97
N ASP A 111 12.32 14.59 -2.86
CA ASP A 111 12.89 13.81 -3.96
C ASP A 111 11.83 13.17 -4.87
N GLY A 112 10.54 13.27 -4.51
CA GLY A 112 9.44 12.68 -5.27
C GLY A 112 9.29 11.16 -5.11
N CYS A 113 8.19 10.61 -5.64
CA CYS A 113 7.93 9.17 -5.60
C CYS A 113 8.78 8.42 -6.62
N PRO A 114 9.31 7.23 -6.30
CA PRO A 114 9.96 6.39 -7.29
C PRO A 114 8.95 5.84 -8.31
N ASN A 115 9.42 5.48 -9.50
CA ASN A 115 8.58 4.84 -10.52
C ASN A 115 8.17 3.42 -10.12
N GLU A 116 9.04 2.72 -9.37
CA GLU A 116 8.79 1.38 -8.87
C GLU A 116 8.25 1.42 -7.43
N ASN A 117 6.97 1.08 -7.29
CA ASN A 117 6.29 1.04 -6.00
C ASN A 117 6.24 -0.37 -5.37
N VAL A 118 6.64 -1.40 -6.11
CA VAL A 118 6.74 -2.79 -5.66
C VAL A 118 7.92 -3.48 -6.34
N TYR A 119 8.75 -4.18 -5.58
CA TYR A 119 9.78 -5.08 -6.11
C TYR A 119 10.08 -6.21 -5.12
N LYS A 120 11.00 -7.11 -5.50
CA LYS A 120 11.49 -8.20 -4.67
C LYS A 120 12.92 -7.94 -4.24
N GLU A 121 13.24 -8.25 -2.99
CA GLU A 121 14.59 -8.18 -2.43
C GLU A 121 14.89 -9.47 -1.66
N ILE A 122 16.15 -9.91 -1.67
CA ILE A 122 16.59 -11.04 -0.84
C ILE A 122 17.07 -10.49 0.51
N ILE A 123 16.34 -10.83 1.58
CA ILE A 123 16.68 -10.45 2.96
C ILE A 123 16.86 -11.73 3.76
N LYS A 124 18.05 -11.93 4.33
CA LYS A 124 18.40 -13.13 5.11
C LYS A 124 18.09 -14.45 4.36
N GLY A 125 18.35 -14.46 3.05
CA GLY A 125 18.13 -15.63 2.19
C GLY A 125 16.66 -15.92 1.85
N LYS A 126 15.72 -15.05 2.24
CA LYS A 126 14.30 -15.14 1.90
C LYS A 126 13.95 -14.06 0.89
N GLU A 127 13.13 -14.38 -0.11
CA GLU A 127 12.57 -13.38 -1.01
C GLU A 127 11.47 -12.59 -0.29
N VAL A 128 11.61 -11.26 -0.26
CA VAL A 128 10.70 -10.33 0.40
C VAL A 128 10.15 -9.34 -0.61
N THR A 129 8.84 -9.14 -0.58
CA THR A 129 8.18 -8.09 -1.35
C THR A 129 8.39 -6.76 -0.65
N ILE A 130 9.04 -5.82 -1.32
CA ILE A 130 9.18 -4.45 -0.84
C ILE A 130 8.06 -3.62 -1.42
N LEU A 131 7.32 -2.96 -0.55
CA LEU A 131 6.19 -2.10 -0.88
C LEU A 131 6.55 -0.65 -0.53
N HIS A 132 6.63 0.22 -1.52
CA HIS A 132 6.94 1.62 -1.31
C HIS A 132 5.67 2.42 -1.04
N PHE A 133 5.59 3.03 0.14
CA PHE A 133 4.54 3.99 0.46
C PHE A 133 5.08 5.37 0.16
N CYS A 134 4.61 5.93 -0.96
CA CYS A 134 4.97 7.29 -1.30
C CYS A 134 4.20 8.30 -0.44
N PHE A 135 4.90 9.29 0.09
CA PHE A 135 4.30 10.42 0.77
C PHE A 135 4.75 11.75 0.13
N THR A 136 3.88 12.75 0.24
CA THR A 136 4.22 14.15 -0.06
C THR A 136 4.52 14.89 1.25
N CYS A 137 5.05 16.12 1.19
CA CYS A 137 5.53 16.88 2.35
C CYS A 137 4.49 17.04 3.50
N SER A 138 3.20 16.80 3.27
CA SER A 138 2.16 16.72 4.30
C SER A 138 1.79 15.26 4.62
N GLY A 139 1.97 14.81 5.88
CA GLY A 139 1.42 13.52 6.36
C GLY A 139 2.44 12.47 6.84
N ALA A 140 3.72 12.81 6.91
CA ALA A 140 4.82 11.88 7.20
C ALA A 140 4.70 11.07 8.51
N GLY A 141 4.28 11.68 9.63
CA GLY A 141 4.48 11.09 10.97
C GLY A 141 3.61 9.87 11.30
N LYS A 142 2.34 9.83 10.84
CA LYS A 142 1.43 8.70 11.16
C LYS A 142 1.73 7.47 10.32
N LEU A 143 2.20 7.70 9.09
CA LEU A 143 2.68 6.66 8.20
C LEU A 143 3.88 5.91 8.80
N ASP A 144 4.78 6.61 9.50
CA ASP A 144 5.94 5.99 10.14
C ASP A 144 5.54 4.95 11.20
N GLU A 145 4.52 5.26 12.01
CA GLU A 145 4.06 4.32 13.04
C GLU A 145 3.36 3.10 12.43
N PHE A 146 2.54 3.29 11.40
CA PHE A 146 1.91 2.19 10.66
C PHE A 146 2.98 1.24 10.11
N ILE A 147 3.97 1.79 9.39
CA ILE A 147 5.09 1.02 8.81
C ILE A 147 5.85 0.28 9.90
N ARG A 148 6.14 0.95 11.03
CA ARG A 148 6.85 0.33 12.16
C ARG A 148 6.11 -0.88 12.70
N ILE A 149 4.79 -0.78 12.90
CA ILE A 149 3.97 -1.89 13.44
C ILE A 149 3.92 -3.05 12.43
N PHE A 150 3.66 -2.73 11.16
CA PHE A 150 3.58 -3.73 10.10
C PHE A 150 4.91 -4.48 9.93
N ASN A 151 6.01 -3.74 9.76
CA ASN A 151 7.33 -4.33 9.51
C ASN A 151 7.86 -5.09 10.72
N HIS A 152 7.58 -4.65 11.94
CA HIS A 152 8.04 -5.34 13.16
C HIS A 152 7.70 -6.83 13.13
N ARG A 153 6.49 -7.18 12.70
CA ARG A 153 6.07 -8.59 12.59
C ARG A 153 6.91 -9.34 11.55
N THR A 154 7.01 -8.82 10.33
CA THR A 154 7.77 -9.48 9.25
C THR A 154 9.26 -9.60 9.61
N ASP A 155 9.88 -8.53 10.10
CA ASP A 155 11.29 -8.51 10.51
C ASP A 155 11.59 -9.52 11.63
N SER A 156 10.65 -9.70 12.57
CA SER A 156 10.79 -10.69 13.64
C SER A 156 10.79 -12.14 13.13
N LEU A 157 10.09 -12.40 12.01
CA LEU A 157 9.92 -13.72 11.39
C LEU A 157 10.99 -14.02 10.33
N LEU A 158 11.59 -12.99 9.74
CA LEU A 158 12.68 -13.12 8.76
C LEU A 158 14.00 -13.58 9.39
N LYS A 159 14.07 -13.72 10.72
CA LYS A 159 15.22 -14.32 11.42
C LYS A 159 15.59 -15.71 10.87
#